data_AF-A0A7V1LSM6-F1
#
_entry.id   AF-A0A7V1LSM6-F1
#
_cell.length_a   1.000
_cell.length_b   1.000
_cell.length_c   1.000
_cell.angle_alpha   90.00
_cell.angle_beta   90.00
_cell.angle_gamma   90.00
#
_symmetry.space_group_name_H-M   'P 1'
#
loop_
_entity.id
_entity.type
_entity.pdbx_description
1 polymer ?
#
loop_
_entity_poly.entity_id
_entity_poly.type
_entity_poly.pdbx_seq_one_letter_code
_entity_poly.pdbx_strand_id
1 'polypeptide(L)'
;MITKKELDFYKKQGIRTKVKEGVFDSFPEEIPKLCRIIQGLLIHPDIIKELYNLNLPQSRMNDRKLKTVQELLDKARKLDNYPLFVSRDPQKRVVAICKHFSMLLCSILREKGIPARSRCGFATYFQGGWFEDHWICEYWDTARKRWIRVDSQIDDIQAVAYHVDRNRINFFDLPRGVFFPAGVLWKLYRDGFVEGKVEGYSLEPDLFGEWYIRGNLLRDFFSLNEIEYLYSEEDLLMDKNRKLNNKELRLLDKIAEYTSKPDINFRKLRELYKDNKDLTPKQTT
;
A
#
# COMPACT_ATOMS: atom_id res chain seq x y z
N MET A 1 -4.43 -21.21 11.23
CA MET A 1 -5.84 -20.83 11.02
C MET A 1 -6.00 -19.39 11.45
N ILE A 2 -6.68 -18.57 10.65
CA ILE A 2 -6.97 -17.17 10.99
C ILE A 2 -7.90 -17.13 12.20
N THR A 3 -7.62 -16.22 13.12
CA THR A 3 -8.34 -16.14 14.40
C THR A 3 -9.36 -14.99 14.37
N LYS A 4 -10.44 -15.11 15.16
CA LYS A 4 -11.37 -14.00 15.36
C LYS A 4 -10.65 -12.74 15.86
N LYS A 5 -9.68 -12.90 16.77
CA LYS A 5 -8.86 -11.81 17.31
C LYS A 5 -8.07 -11.06 16.23
N GLU A 6 -7.55 -11.77 15.23
CA GLU A 6 -6.85 -11.18 14.09
C GLU A 6 -7.81 -10.42 13.18
N LEU A 7 -8.97 -10.99 12.88
CA LEU A 7 -9.98 -10.31 12.06
C LEU A 7 -10.51 -9.05 12.77
N ASP A 8 -10.81 -9.14 14.06
CA ASP A 8 -11.26 -8.00 14.87
C ASP A 8 -10.17 -6.94 15.06
N PHE A 9 -8.90 -7.32 14.99
CA PHE A 9 -7.79 -6.37 14.91
C PHE A 9 -7.88 -5.58 13.61
N TYR A 10 -7.89 -6.25 12.46
CA TYR A 10 -7.91 -5.57 11.15
C TYR A 10 -9.23 -4.87 10.76
N LYS A 11 -10.27 -4.92 11.60
CA LYS A 11 -11.47 -4.07 11.46
C LYS A 11 -11.28 -2.66 12.00
N LYS A 12 -10.30 -2.45 12.88
CA LYS A 12 -10.14 -1.17 13.57
C LYS A 12 -9.43 -0.17 12.67
N GLN A 13 -9.81 1.10 12.80
CA GLN A 13 -9.08 2.18 12.16
C GLN A 13 -7.71 2.37 12.85
N GLY A 14 -6.65 2.43 12.06
CA GLY A 14 -5.33 2.89 12.50
C GLY A 14 -5.26 4.41 12.53
N ILE A 15 -4.16 4.96 13.05
CA ILE A 15 -3.99 6.41 13.19
C ILE A 15 -4.09 7.17 11.86
N ARG A 16 -3.72 6.52 10.74
CA ARG A 16 -3.74 7.12 9.40
C ARG A 16 -4.95 6.76 8.55
N THR A 17 -5.73 5.76 8.97
CA THR A 17 -6.96 5.32 8.29
C THR A 17 -8.22 5.82 8.98
N LYS A 18 -8.10 6.35 10.21
CA LYS A 18 -9.22 6.98 10.92
C LYS A 18 -9.77 8.20 10.17
N VAL A 19 -11.10 8.26 10.10
CA VAL A 19 -11.87 9.36 9.51
C VAL A 19 -13.00 9.76 10.47
N LYS A 20 -13.72 10.84 10.15
CA LYS A 20 -14.99 11.14 10.80
C LYS A 20 -16.01 10.03 10.51
N GLU A 21 -16.79 9.66 11.52
CA GLU A 21 -17.83 8.65 11.42
C GLU A 21 -18.86 9.03 10.34
N GLY A 22 -19.38 8.03 9.63
CA GLY A 22 -20.41 8.20 8.60
C GLY A 22 -19.92 8.77 7.26
N VAL A 23 -18.63 9.10 7.13
CA VAL A 23 -18.06 9.66 5.89
C VAL A 23 -18.25 8.75 4.67
N PHE A 24 -18.38 7.43 4.88
CA PHE A 24 -18.53 6.43 3.83
C PHE A 24 -19.93 5.78 3.78
N ASP A 25 -20.93 6.31 4.48
CA ASP A 25 -22.28 5.70 4.55
C ASP A 25 -22.94 5.60 3.16
N SER A 26 -22.72 6.59 2.31
CA SER A 26 -23.22 6.61 0.94
C SER A 26 -22.35 5.81 -0.05
N PHE A 27 -21.25 5.21 0.39
CA PHE A 27 -20.38 4.43 -0.50
C PHE A 27 -20.97 3.03 -0.71
N PRO A 28 -20.86 2.47 -1.94
CA PRO A 28 -21.31 1.12 -2.24
C PRO A 28 -20.51 0.06 -1.47
N GLU A 29 -20.98 -1.18 -1.47
CA GLU A 29 -20.29 -2.30 -0.82
C GLU A 29 -19.37 -3.05 -1.79
N GLU A 30 -19.64 -3.00 -3.08
CA GLU A 30 -18.92 -3.79 -4.08
C GLU A 30 -17.52 -3.24 -4.35
N ILE A 31 -16.51 -4.08 -4.16
CA ILE A 31 -15.09 -3.74 -4.35
C ILE A 31 -14.82 -3.04 -5.70
N PRO A 32 -15.32 -3.51 -6.86
CA PRO A 32 -15.07 -2.82 -8.13
C PRO A 32 -15.67 -1.41 -8.21
N LYS A 33 -16.77 -1.14 -7.48
CA LYS A 33 -17.36 0.20 -7.42
C LYS A 33 -16.56 1.11 -6.47
N LEU A 34 -16.11 0.57 -5.34
CA LEU A 34 -15.21 1.28 -4.42
C LEU A 34 -13.90 1.69 -5.09
N CYS A 35 -13.25 0.78 -5.82
CA CYS A 35 -12.04 1.10 -6.58
C CYS A 35 -12.28 2.21 -7.60
N ARG A 36 -13.39 2.18 -8.34
CA ARG A 36 -13.75 3.25 -9.29
C ARG A 36 -13.96 4.60 -8.62
N ILE A 37 -14.57 4.64 -7.44
CA ILE A 37 -14.67 5.88 -6.65
C ILE A 37 -13.29 6.40 -6.27
N ILE A 38 -12.41 5.53 -5.75
CA ILE A 38 -11.05 5.88 -5.36
C ILE A 38 -10.25 6.44 -6.55
N GLN A 39 -10.33 5.77 -7.70
CA GLN A 39 -9.71 6.19 -8.97
C GLN A 39 -10.29 7.52 -9.49
N GLY A 40 -11.57 7.79 -9.20
CA GLY A 40 -12.23 9.06 -9.47
C GLY A 40 -11.88 10.17 -8.47
N LEU A 41 -11.26 9.85 -7.33
CA LEU A 41 -10.84 10.80 -6.29
C LEU A 41 -9.35 11.14 -6.38
N LEU A 42 -8.54 10.16 -6.77
CA LEU A 42 -7.09 10.19 -6.67
C LEU A 42 -6.44 10.07 -8.05
N ILE A 43 -5.24 10.61 -8.21
CA ILE A 43 -4.45 10.48 -9.43
C ILE A 43 -2.96 10.33 -9.09
N HIS A 44 -2.30 9.33 -9.69
CA HIS A 44 -0.87 9.12 -9.49
C HIS A 44 -0.06 10.20 -10.20
N PRO A 45 0.97 10.80 -9.59
CA PRO A 45 1.75 11.87 -10.23
C PRO A 45 2.37 11.44 -11.58
N ASP A 46 2.85 10.20 -11.67
CA ASP A 46 3.64 9.73 -12.81
C ASP A 46 2.85 9.41 -14.07
N ILE A 47 1.53 9.57 -14.02
CA ILE A 47 0.64 9.36 -15.17
C ILE A 47 -0.08 10.64 -15.60
N ILE A 48 0.05 11.74 -14.84
CA ILE A 48 -0.71 12.98 -15.05
C ILE A 48 -0.41 13.58 -16.43
N LYS A 49 0.87 13.63 -16.80
CA LYS A 49 1.28 14.24 -18.06
C LYS A 49 1.12 13.27 -19.21
N GLU A 50 1.63 12.05 -19.06
CA GLU A 50 1.75 11.06 -20.11
C GLU A 50 0.41 10.43 -20.49
N LEU A 51 -0.44 10.11 -19.50
CA LEU A 51 -1.72 9.43 -19.75
C LEU A 51 -2.92 10.38 -19.75
N TYR A 52 -2.82 11.50 -19.04
CA TYR A 52 -3.93 12.45 -18.90
C TYR A 52 -3.70 13.79 -19.61
N ASN A 53 -2.51 14.02 -20.19
CA ASN A 53 -2.13 15.28 -20.87
C ASN A 53 -2.40 16.54 -20.01
N LEU A 54 -2.15 16.43 -18.70
CA LEU A 54 -2.35 17.52 -17.75
C LEU A 54 -1.02 18.08 -17.25
N ASN A 55 -0.99 19.39 -17.02
CA ASN A 55 0.11 20.06 -16.33
C ASN A 55 -0.45 20.69 -15.05
N LEU A 56 -0.36 19.96 -13.94
CA LEU A 56 -0.78 20.48 -12.65
C LEU A 56 0.30 21.40 -12.04
N PRO A 57 -0.07 22.44 -11.27
CA PRO A 57 0.90 23.26 -10.55
C PRO A 57 1.81 22.40 -9.66
N GLN A 58 3.11 22.71 -9.58
CA GLN A 58 4.07 21.96 -8.77
C GLN A 58 3.65 21.84 -7.29
N SER A 59 2.93 22.84 -6.76
CA SER A 59 2.37 22.79 -5.41
C SER A 59 1.45 21.60 -5.17
N ARG A 60 0.76 21.10 -6.21
CA ARG A 60 -0.08 19.89 -6.15
C ARG A 60 0.73 18.63 -5.91
N MET A 61 2.00 18.57 -6.33
CA MET A 61 2.85 17.40 -6.08
C MET A 61 3.12 17.19 -4.58
N ASN A 62 2.96 18.24 -3.75
CA ASN A 62 3.04 18.10 -2.30
C ASN A 62 1.85 17.34 -1.69
N ASP A 63 0.74 17.15 -2.42
CA ASP A 63 -0.41 16.36 -1.95
C ASP A 63 0.02 14.89 -1.67
N ARG A 64 1.08 14.38 -2.30
CA ARG A 64 1.65 13.04 -2.00
C ARG A 64 2.24 12.90 -0.58
N LYS A 65 2.37 14.01 0.15
CA LYS A 65 2.86 14.05 1.54
C LYS A 65 1.73 14.00 2.57
N LEU A 66 0.45 13.95 2.14
CA LEU A 66 -0.67 13.79 3.05
C LEU A 66 -0.49 12.50 3.86
N LYS A 67 -0.72 12.58 5.17
CA LYS A 67 -0.37 11.53 6.11
C LYS A 67 -1.56 10.62 6.43
N THR A 68 -2.77 11.17 6.37
CA THR A 68 -4.00 10.49 6.79
C THR A 68 -5.05 10.46 5.68
N VAL A 69 -5.96 9.48 5.77
CA VAL A 69 -7.14 9.42 4.91
C VAL A 69 -8.03 10.66 5.13
N GLN A 70 -8.15 11.16 6.36
CA GLN A 70 -8.93 12.37 6.63
C GLN A 70 -8.38 13.60 5.87
N GLU A 71 -7.06 13.82 5.91
CA GLU A 71 -6.42 14.89 5.14
C GLU A 71 -6.63 14.73 3.62
N LEU A 72 -6.57 13.49 3.12
CA LEU A 72 -6.83 13.17 1.71
C LEU A 72 -8.26 13.54 1.30
N LEU A 73 -9.25 13.18 2.12
CA LEU A 73 -10.65 13.50 1.88
C LEU A 73 -10.94 15.00 1.99
N ASP A 74 -10.33 15.68 2.95
CA ASP A 74 -10.47 17.14 3.09
C ASP A 74 -9.83 17.88 1.91
N LYS A 75 -8.71 17.38 1.39
CA LYS A 75 -8.13 17.89 0.14
C LYS A 75 -9.06 17.64 -1.05
N ALA A 76 -9.66 16.46 -1.16
CA ALA A 76 -10.60 16.14 -2.24
C ALA A 76 -11.81 17.09 -2.25
N ARG A 77 -12.37 17.41 -1.07
CA ARG A 77 -13.48 18.38 -0.92
C ARG A 77 -13.07 19.82 -1.27
N LYS A 78 -11.84 20.22 -0.93
CA LYS A 78 -11.31 21.55 -1.27
C LYS A 78 -11.11 21.75 -2.76
N LEU A 79 -10.69 20.69 -3.47
CA LEU A 79 -10.52 20.74 -4.94
C LEU A 79 -11.86 20.68 -5.67
N ASP A 80 -12.80 19.89 -5.16
CA ASP A 80 -14.16 19.78 -5.67
C ASP A 80 -15.12 19.36 -4.55
N ASN A 81 -16.10 20.21 -4.23
CA ASN A 81 -17.02 20.01 -3.11
C ASN A 81 -18.20 19.09 -3.45
N TYR A 82 -18.22 18.45 -4.63
CA TYR A 82 -19.17 17.38 -4.92
C TYR A 82 -18.98 16.19 -3.96
N PRO A 83 -20.04 15.38 -3.72
CA PRO A 83 -19.96 14.21 -2.85
C PRO A 83 -18.77 13.30 -3.19
N LEU A 84 -18.17 12.68 -2.18
CA LEU A 84 -16.92 11.91 -2.34
C LEU A 84 -17.08 10.66 -3.22
N PHE A 85 -18.30 10.11 -3.34
CA PHE A 85 -18.60 8.97 -4.23
C PHE A 85 -18.78 9.39 -5.70
N VAL A 86 -18.77 10.69 -6.00
CA VAL A 86 -18.84 11.20 -7.38
C VAL A 86 -17.42 11.32 -7.93
N SER A 87 -17.21 10.71 -9.09
CA SER A 87 -15.94 10.80 -9.83
C SER A 87 -15.64 12.25 -10.22
N ARG A 88 -14.38 12.64 -10.12
CA ARG A 88 -13.89 13.98 -10.47
C ARG A 88 -13.15 13.93 -11.81
N ASP A 89 -13.16 15.06 -12.51
CA ASP A 89 -12.23 15.29 -13.61
C ASP A 89 -10.78 15.10 -13.12
N PRO A 90 -9.88 14.51 -13.93
CA PRO A 90 -8.50 14.23 -13.50
C PRO A 90 -7.78 15.45 -12.90
N GLN A 91 -8.03 16.66 -13.42
CA GLN A 91 -7.46 17.92 -12.90
C GLN A 91 -7.87 18.27 -11.45
N LYS A 92 -9.04 17.78 -11.02
CA LYS A 92 -9.61 18.00 -9.68
C LYS A 92 -9.40 16.83 -8.73
N ARG A 93 -8.79 15.73 -9.17
CA ARG A 93 -8.40 14.60 -8.31
C ARG A 93 -7.22 15.00 -7.44
N VAL A 94 -7.13 14.42 -6.24
CA VAL A 94 -6.00 14.63 -5.33
C VAL A 94 -4.78 13.88 -5.88
N VAL A 95 -3.62 14.55 -5.95
CA VAL A 95 -2.39 13.87 -6.35
C VAL A 95 -1.95 12.96 -5.21
N ALA A 96 -1.85 11.67 -5.49
CA ALA A 96 -1.64 10.66 -4.47
C ALA A 96 -0.82 9.48 -5.02
N ILE A 97 0.02 8.87 -4.19
CA ILE A 97 0.78 7.66 -4.55
C ILE A 97 0.07 6.36 -4.14
N CYS A 98 0.50 5.21 -4.66
CA CYS A 98 -0.03 3.85 -4.42
C CYS A 98 -0.49 3.58 -2.97
N LYS A 99 0.31 3.98 -1.99
CA LYS A 99 -0.03 3.87 -0.56
C LYS A 99 -1.38 4.49 -0.22
N HIS A 100 -1.69 5.69 -0.72
CA HIS A 100 -2.96 6.38 -0.44
C HIS A 100 -4.16 5.64 -1.02
N PHE A 101 -4.02 5.07 -2.23
CA PHE A 101 -5.07 4.25 -2.85
C PHE A 101 -5.39 3.04 -1.97
N SER A 102 -4.36 2.31 -1.53
CA SER A 102 -4.50 1.18 -0.61
C SER A 102 -5.09 1.60 0.72
N MET A 103 -4.59 2.68 1.32
CA MET A 103 -5.05 3.20 2.61
C MET A 103 -6.52 3.64 2.57
N LEU A 104 -6.95 4.31 1.50
CA LEU A 104 -8.34 4.76 1.37
C LEU A 104 -9.28 3.56 1.26
N LEU A 105 -8.96 2.55 0.46
CA LEU A 105 -9.75 1.32 0.40
C LEU A 105 -9.79 0.61 1.77
N CYS A 106 -8.64 0.50 2.43
CA CYS A 106 -8.53 -0.10 3.76
C CYS A 106 -9.43 0.62 4.78
N SER A 107 -9.42 1.95 4.79
CA SER A 107 -10.25 2.78 5.66
C SER A 107 -11.74 2.60 5.40
N ILE A 108 -12.17 2.59 4.13
CA ILE A 108 -13.57 2.37 3.74
C ILE A 108 -14.07 1.00 4.24
N LEU A 109 -13.28 -0.05 4.04
CA LEU A 109 -13.66 -1.41 4.42
C LEU A 109 -13.73 -1.58 5.94
N ARG A 110 -12.77 -0.99 6.67
CA ARG A 110 -12.77 -0.97 8.14
C ARG A 110 -14.01 -0.26 8.71
N GLU A 111 -14.40 0.87 8.12
CA GLU A 111 -15.62 1.59 8.50
C GLU A 111 -16.88 0.72 8.31
N LYS A 112 -16.91 -0.08 7.23
CA LYS A 112 -17.98 -1.05 6.95
C LYS A 112 -17.86 -2.34 7.77
N GLY A 113 -16.94 -2.41 8.75
CA GLY A 113 -16.73 -3.56 9.62
C GLY A 113 -16.08 -4.77 8.93
N ILE A 114 -15.50 -4.59 7.74
CA ILE A 114 -14.78 -5.62 6.99
C ILE A 114 -13.29 -5.58 7.40
N PRO A 115 -12.70 -6.70 7.87
CA PRO A 115 -11.28 -6.75 8.17
C PRO A 115 -10.45 -6.42 6.93
N ALA A 116 -9.60 -5.40 7.02
CA ALA A 116 -8.74 -4.96 5.93
C ALA A 116 -7.35 -4.54 6.42
N ARG A 117 -6.35 -4.73 5.57
CA ARG A 117 -4.96 -4.33 5.83
C ARG A 117 -4.28 -3.88 4.55
N SER A 118 -3.55 -2.78 4.61
CA SER A 118 -2.66 -2.38 3.52
C SER A 118 -1.40 -3.26 3.52
N ARG A 119 -0.86 -3.53 2.35
CA ARG A 119 0.37 -4.31 2.15
C ARG A 119 1.34 -3.53 1.29
N CYS A 120 2.61 -3.52 1.66
CA CYS A 120 3.70 -2.96 0.87
C CYS A 120 4.52 -4.11 0.27
N GLY A 121 4.90 -3.96 -0.99
CA GLY A 121 5.57 -5.01 -1.72
C GLY A 121 5.91 -4.58 -3.13
N PHE A 122 5.86 -5.54 -4.05
CA PHE A 122 6.32 -5.35 -5.42
C PHE A 122 5.38 -5.99 -6.43
N ALA A 123 4.97 -5.23 -7.44
CA ALA A 123 4.06 -5.66 -8.50
C ALA A 123 4.82 -5.93 -9.81
N THR A 124 4.41 -6.96 -10.56
CA THR A 124 5.08 -7.35 -11.82
C THR A 124 4.27 -6.98 -13.06
N TYR A 125 3.25 -6.12 -12.92
CA TYR A 125 2.27 -5.80 -13.96
C TYR A 125 2.29 -4.32 -14.39
N PHE A 126 3.29 -3.55 -13.96
CA PHE A 126 3.52 -2.17 -14.41
C PHE A 126 4.49 -2.14 -15.59
N GLN A 127 5.64 -2.79 -15.43
CA GLN A 127 6.69 -2.87 -16.43
C GLN A 127 7.22 -4.30 -16.52
N GLY A 128 7.29 -4.84 -17.74
CA GLY A 128 7.83 -6.17 -17.98
C GLY A 128 9.28 -6.29 -17.50
N GLY A 129 9.58 -7.35 -16.75
CA GLY A 129 10.92 -7.59 -16.21
C GLY A 129 11.27 -6.78 -14.96
N TRP A 130 10.32 -6.00 -14.41
CA TRP A 130 10.53 -5.21 -13.20
C TRP A 130 9.61 -5.66 -12.06
N PHE A 131 10.09 -5.51 -10.83
CA PHE A 131 9.34 -5.64 -9.59
C PHE A 131 9.12 -4.23 -9.05
N GLU A 132 7.98 -3.66 -9.40
CA GLU A 132 7.62 -2.26 -9.13
C GLU A 132 7.21 -2.04 -7.68
N ASP A 133 7.77 -1.03 -7.00
CA ASP A 133 7.31 -0.61 -5.67
C ASP A 133 5.80 -0.38 -5.67
N HIS A 134 5.07 -1.12 -4.83
CA HIS A 134 3.63 -0.99 -4.84
C HIS A 134 2.96 -1.30 -3.51
N TRP A 135 1.76 -0.71 -3.36
CA TRP A 135 0.88 -0.94 -2.23
C TRP A 135 -0.48 -1.44 -2.69
N ILE A 136 -0.98 -2.47 -2.01
CA ILE A 136 -2.31 -3.04 -2.25
C ILE A 136 -3.08 -3.19 -0.94
N CYS A 137 -4.40 -3.30 -1.03
CA CYS A 137 -5.24 -3.63 0.12
C CYS A 137 -5.59 -5.13 0.11
N GLU A 138 -5.46 -5.79 1.25
CA GLU A 138 -6.04 -7.11 1.49
C GLU A 138 -7.29 -6.98 2.36
N TYR A 139 -8.40 -7.60 1.97
CA TYR A 139 -9.61 -7.70 2.80
C TYR A 139 -10.05 -9.14 3.02
N TRP A 140 -10.68 -9.41 4.17
CA TRP A 140 -11.16 -10.75 4.48
C TRP A 140 -12.52 -11.01 3.83
N ASP A 141 -12.56 -11.96 2.90
CA ASP A 141 -13.80 -12.49 2.36
C ASP A 141 -14.29 -13.65 3.23
N THR A 142 -15.35 -13.39 3.99
CA THR A 142 -15.95 -14.37 4.90
C THR A 142 -16.55 -15.56 4.16
N ALA A 143 -17.11 -15.37 2.96
CA ALA A 143 -17.72 -16.44 2.18
C ALA A 143 -16.66 -17.39 1.62
N ARG A 144 -15.56 -16.83 1.09
CA ARG A 144 -14.43 -17.61 0.55
C ARG A 144 -13.40 -18.02 1.61
N LYS A 145 -13.52 -17.53 2.84
CA LYS A 145 -12.61 -17.75 3.97
C LYS A 145 -11.15 -17.51 3.61
N ARG A 146 -10.88 -16.41 2.91
CA ARG A 146 -9.51 -16.00 2.55
C ARG A 146 -9.38 -14.48 2.44
N TRP A 147 -8.14 -14.02 2.53
CA TRP A 147 -7.78 -12.67 2.13
C TRP A 147 -7.87 -12.54 0.60
N ILE A 148 -8.55 -11.50 0.14
CA ILE A 148 -8.62 -11.06 -1.25
C ILE A 148 -7.67 -9.88 -1.42
N ARG A 149 -6.88 -9.89 -2.48
CA ARG A 149 -5.90 -8.83 -2.79
C ARG A 149 -6.48 -7.87 -3.81
N VAL A 150 -6.51 -6.59 -3.46
CA VAL A 150 -7.12 -5.54 -4.29
C VAL A 150 -6.11 -4.44 -4.55
N ASP A 151 -5.91 -4.12 -5.82
CA ASP A 151 -5.23 -2.92 -6.26
C ASP A 151 -6.28 -1.86 -6.63
N SER A 152 -6.40 -0.83 -5.80
CA SER A 152 -7.32 0.28 -6.04
C SER A 152 -6.72 1.40 -6.90
N GLN A 153 -5.44 1.32 -7.29
CA GLN A 153 -4.80 2.34 -8.12
C GLN A 153 -5.10 2.15 -9.61
N ILE A 154 -5.00 0.91 -10.11
CA ILE A 154 -4.99 0.67 -11.56
C ILE A 154 -6.40 0.77 -12.15
N ASP A 155 -6.65 1.87 -12.86
CA ASP A 155 -7.85 2.09 -13.66
C ASP A 155 -7.70 1.53 -15.09
N ASP A 156 -8.74 1.67 -15.91
CA ASP A 156 -8.73 1.17 -17.27
C ASP A 156 -7.67 1.87 -18.16
N ILE A 157 -7.36 3.14 -17.91
CA ILE A 157 -6.35 3.90 -18.68
C ILE A 157 -4.95 3.39 -18.36
N GLN A 158 -4.63 3.22 -17.08
CA GLN A 158 -3.37 2.64 -16.61
C GLN A 158 -3.21 1.20 -17.07
N ALA A 159 -4.27 0.38 -16.97
CA ALA A 159 -4.21 -1.02 -17.41
C ALA A 159 -3.85 -1.14 -18.90
N VAL A 160 -4.39 -0.25 -19.75
CA VAL A 160 -4.01 -0.17 -21.17
C VAL A 160 -2.56 0.29 -21.34
N ALA A 161 -2.16 1.36 -20.64
CA ALA A 161 -0.82 1.93 -20.73
C ALA A 161 0.29 0.95 -20.30
N TYR A 162 0.04 0.14 -19.27
CA TYR A 162 0.96 -0.88 -18.78
C TYR A 162 0.83 -2.23 -19.51
N HIS A 163 0.03 -2.29 -20.59
CA HIS A 163 -0.20 -3.51 -21.36
C HIS A 163 -0.65 -4.71 -20.52
N VAL A 164 -1.49 -4.46 -19.51
CA VAL A 164 -1.97 -5.50 -18.60
C VAL A 164 -2.93 -6.44 -19.32
N ASP A 165 -2.65 -7.74 -19.28
CA ASP A 165 -3.61 -8.75 -19.71
C ASP A 165 -4.73 -8.90 -18.66
N ARG A 166 -5.85 -8.23 -18.90
CA ARG A 166 -7.04 -8.25 -18.02
C ARG A 166 -7.76 -9.60 -17.99
N ASN A 167 -7.46 -10.52 -18.90
CA ASN A 167 -7.96 -11.89 -18.80
C ASN A 167 -7.20 -12.69 -17.73
N ARG A 168 -5.98 -12.26 -17.39
CA ARG A 168 -5.11 -12.91 -16.40
C ARG A 168 -5.03 -12.17 -15.09
N ILE A 169 -5.14 -10.85 -15.10
CA ILE A 169 -5.00 -9.99 -13.92
C ILE A 169 -6.34 -9.33 -13.61
N ASN A 170 -6.94 -9.73 -12.49
CA ASN A 170 -8.08 -9.08 -11.88
C ASN A 170 -7.62 -8.21 -10.71
N PHE A 171 -7.68 -6.89 -10.84
CA PHE A 171 -7.28 -5.96 -9.78
C PHE A 171 -8.17 -6.02 -8.53
N PHE A 172 -9.34 -6.66 -8.60
CA PHE A 172 -10.25 -6.84 -7.46
C PHE A 172 -10.04 -8.17 -6.72
N ASP A 173 -9.19 -9.05 -7.24
CA ASP A 173 -8.73 -10.29 -6.63
C ASP A 173 -7.45 -10.74 -7.34
N LEU A 174 -6.33 -10.09 -7.00
CA LEU A 174 -5.06 -10.27 -7.69
C LEU A 174 -4.64 -11.75 -7.66
N PRO A 175 -4.26 -12.32 -8.81
CA PRO A 175 -3.75 -13.68 -8.86
C PRO A 175 -2.45 -13.81 -8.05
N ARG A 176 -2.11 -15.03 -7.68
CA ARG A 176 -0.80 -15.28 -7.05
C ARG A 176 0.32 -15.01 -8.06
N GLY A 177 1.47 -14.54 -7.57
CA GLY A 177 2.66 -14.35 -8.38
C GLY A 177 2.71 -13.05 -9.18
N VAL A 178 1.71 -12.16 -9.07
CA VAL A 178 1.76 -10.82 -9.70
C VAL A 178 2.02 -9.68 -8.71
N PHE A 179 1.87 -9.97 -7.42
CA PHE A 179 2.27 -9.10 -6.32
C PHE A 179 3.01 -9.91 -5.26
N PHE A 180 4.19 -9.44 -4.88
CA PHE A 180 5.09 -10.03 -3.91
C PHE A 180 5.13 -9.12 -2.67
N PRO A 181 4.51 -9.52 -1.55
CA PRO A 181 4.72 -8.80 -0.30
C PRO A 181 6.21 -8.68 0.01
N ALA A 182 6.65 -7.56 0.56
CA ALA A 182 8.08 -7.26 0.70
C ALA A 182 8.85 -8.33 1.52
N GLY A 183 8.21 -8.97 2.49
CA GLY A 183 8.78 -10.13 3.21
C GLY A 183 9.08 -11.35 2.34
N VAL A 184 8.29 -11.58 1.28
CA VAL A 184 8.58 -12.64 0.30
C VAL A 184 9.79 -12.25 -0.53
N LEU A 185 9.84 -11.03 -1.04
CA LEU A 185 10.93 -10.58 -1.91
C LEU A 185 12.26 -10.48 -1.15
N TRP A 186 12.27 -10.02 0.11
CA TRP A 186 13.47 -10.03 0.95
C TRP A 186 14.05 -11.44 1.08
N LYS A 187 13.21 -12.46 1.31
CA LYS A 187 13.69 -13.84 1.39
C LYS A 187 14.30 -14.31 0.07
N LEU A 188 13.65 -14.04 -1.05
CA LEU A 188 14.19 -14.36 -2.38
C LEU A 188 15.54 -13.69 -2.64
N TYR A 189 15.69 -12.43 -2.22
CA TYR A 189 16.97 -11.72 -2.28
C TYR A 189 18.04 -12.39 -1.39
N ARG A 190 17.70 -12.70 -0.15
CA ARG A 190 18.61 -13.34 0.83
C ARG A 190 19.04 -14.74 0.41
N ASP A 191 18.16 -15.47 -0.28
CA ASP A 191 18.42 -16.81 -0.81
C ASP A 191 19.15 -16.78 -2.18
N GLY A 192 19.39 -15.59 -2.75
CA GLY A 192 20.11 -15.41 -4.03
C GLY A 192 19.26 -15.66 -5.29
N PHE A 193 17.94 -15.81 -5.16
CA PHE A 193 17.04 -15.93 -6.31
C PHE A 193 16.74 -14.59 -6.98
N VAL A 194 16.99 -13.49 -6.28
CA VAL A 194 16.79 -12.11 -6.75
C VAL A 194 18.06 -11.32 -6.45
N GLU A 195 18.50 -10.51 -7.41
CA GLU A 195 19.78 -9.79 -7.33
C GLU A 195 19.68 -8.35 -6.80
N GLY A 196 18.48 -7.79 -6.67
CA GLY A 196 18.32 -6.38 -6.30
C GLY A 196 18.65 -5.42 -7.45
N LYS A 197 18.44 -5.84 -8.70
CA LYS A 197 18.73 -5.06 -9.92
C LYS A 197 17.48 -4.47 -10.56
N VAL A 198 16.33 -5.08 -10.33
CA VAL A 198 15.05 -4.72 -10.96
C VAL A 198 13.92 -4.63 -9.94
N GLU A 199 14.27 -4.52 -8.66
CA GLU A 199 13.35 -4.45 -7.52
C GLU A 199 13.38 -3.04 -6.91
N GLY A 200 12.39 -2.23 -7.27
CA GLY A 200 12.37 -0.82 -6.90
C GLY A 200 11.32 -0.02 -7.63
N TYR A 201 11.51 1.29 -7.65
CA TYR A 201 10.68 2.22 -8.39
C TYR A 201 11.31 2.50 -9.76
N SER A 202 10.72 1.98 -10.84
CA SER A 202 11.34 1.93 -12.17
C SER A 202 11.60 3.30 -12.79
N LEU A 203 10.84 4.31 -12.37
CA LEU A 203 10.97 5.68 -12.88
C LEU A 203 12.05 6.50 -12.18
N GLU A 204 12.69 5.98 -11.12
CA GLU A 204 13.76 6.67 -10.40
C GLU A 204 15.02 5.80 -10.32
N PRO A 205 16.12 6.22 -10.96
CA PRO A 205 17.30 5.37 -11.19
C PRO A 205 18.05 4.98 -9.92
N ASP A 206 17.74 5.57 -8.77
CA ASP A 206 18.43 5.31 -7.51
C ASP A 206 17.58 4.55 -6.48
N LEU A 207 16.30 4.32 -6.78
CA LEU A 207 15.30 3.78 -5.85
C LEU A 207 15.04 2.29 -6.07
N PHE A 208 16.12 1.49 -6.04
CA PHE A 208 16.05 0.04 -6.21
C PHE A 208 17.14 -0.68 -5.40
N GLY A 209 17.04 -2.01 -5.33
CA GLY A 209 18.03 -2.91 -4.75
C GLY A 209 17.86 -3.15 -3.25
N GLU A 210 18.89 -3.73 -2.60
CA GLU A 210 18.81 -4.27 -1.24
C GLU A 210 18.15 -3.30 -0.25
N TRP A 211 18.65 -2.07 -0.21
CA TRP A 211 18.20 -1.06 0.74
C TRP A 211 16.72 -0.72 0.54
N TYR A 212 16.25 -0.77 -0.71
CA TYR A 212 14.88 -0.46 -1.09
C TYR A 212 13.94 -1.62 -0.77
N ILE A 213 14.35 -2.86 -1.08
CA ILE A 213 13.64 -4.09 -0.66
C ILE A 213 13.46 -4.12 0.86
N ARG A 214 14.53 -3.83 1.61
CA ARG A 214 14.51 -3.70 3.06
C ARG A 214 13.61 -2.56 3.55
N GLY A 215 13.62 -1.42 2.86
CA GLY A 215 12.71 -0.31 3.14
C GLY A 215 11.24 -0.75 3.08
N ASN A 216 10.87 -1.43 1.99
CA ASN A 216 9.51 -1.95 1.82
C ASN A 216 9.17 -3.07 2.79
N LEU A 217 10.15 -3.90 3.18
CA LEU A 217 9.97 -4.91 4.22
C LEU A 217 9.49 -4.28 5.53
N LEU A 218 10.15 -3.21 5.96
CA LEU A 218 9.80 -2.50 7.18
C LEU A 218 8.46 -1.76 7.03
N ARG A 219 8.17 -1.16 5.87
CA ARG A 219 6.87 -0.54 5.58
C ARG A 219 5.72 -1.55 5.65
N ASP A 220 5.89 -2.76 5.10
CA ASP A 220 4.90 -3.84 5.19
C ASP A 220 4.72 -4.32 6.63
N PHE A 221 5.83 -4.45 7.38
CA PHE A 221 5.80 -4.78 8.81
C PHE A 221 5.01 -3.77 9.64
N PHE A 222 5.26 -2.48 9.46
CA PHE A 222 4.50 -1.42 10.15
C PHE A 222 3.03 -1.41 9.72
N SER A 223 2.76 -1.58 8.42
CA SER A 223 1.39 -1.62 7.89
C SER A 223 0.58 -2.77 8.50
N LEU A 224 1.19 -3.96 8.63
CA LEU A 224 0.59 -5.13 9.29
C LEU A 224 0.33 -4.91 10.79
N ASN A 225 0.95 -3.88 11.39
CA ASN A 225 0.75 -3.43 12.76
C ASN A 225 -0.18 -2.20 12.88
N GLU A 226 -0.94 -1.88 11.83
CA GLU A 226 -1.87 -0.73 11.70
C GLU A 226 -1.17 0.64 11.63
N ILE A 227 0.06 0.66 11.12
CA ILE A 227 0.83 1.87 10.91
C ILE A 227 1.26 1.93 9.45
N GLU A 228 0.44 2.58 8.62
CA GLU A 228 0.75 2.76 7.20
C GLU A 228 1.88 3.81 7.05
N TYR A 229 3.11 3.32 7.10
CA TYR A 229 4.37 4.09 7.18
C TYR A 229 4.48 5.19 6.10
N LEU A 230 4.94 6.39 6.47
CA LEU A 230 5.14 7.48 5.51
C LEU A 230 6.50 7.31 4.82
N TYR A 231 6.59 7.61 3.52
CA TYR A 231 7.88 7.62 2.83
C TYR A 231 8.85 8.68 3.37
N SER A 232 8.33 9.70 4.09
CA SER A 232 9.12 10.72 4.78
C SER A 232 9.55 10.31 6.21
N GLU A 233 9.04 9.20 6.75
CA GLU A 233 9.47 8.74 8.07
C GLU A 233 10.84 8.06 7.95
N GLU A 234 11.78 8.49 8.77
CA GLU A 234 13.15 7.97 8.76
C GLU A 234 13.31 6.84 9.80
N ASP A 235 13.68 5.67 9.31
CA ASP A 235 14.18 4.56 10.12
C ASP A 235 15.61 4.28 9.67
N LEU A 236 16.52 4.10 10.63
CA LEU A 236 17.92 3.84 10.35
C LEU A 236 18.07 2.57 9.50
N LEU A 237 17.27 1.54 9.74
CA LEU A 237 17.26 0.32 8.95
C LEU A 237 16.72 0.52 7.53
N MET A 238 16.17 1.69 7.17
CA MET A 238 15.77 2.01 5.79
C MET A 238 16.84 2.82 5.04
N ASP A 239 17.89 3.31 5.71
CA ASP A 239 18.90 4.18 5.10
C ASP A 239 19.74 3.44 4.03
N LYS A 240 19.77 3.98 2.80
CA LYS A 240 20.54 3.48 1.66
C LYS A 240 22.01 3.20 1.99
N ASN A 241 22.62 4.04 2.82
CA ASN A 241 24.04 3.96 3.15
C ASN A 241 24.33 3.10 4.39
N ARG A 242 23.31 2.58 5.08
CA ARG A 242 23.50 1.75 6.27
C ARG A 242 24.10 0.40 5.92
N LYS A 243 25.29 0.14 6.46
CA LYS A 243 25.89 -1.19 6.51
C LYS A 243 25.27 -1.99 7.65
N LEU A 244 24.54 -3.05 7.30
CA LEU A 244 23.88 -3.91 8.28
C LEU A 244 24.88 -4.83 8.98
N ASN A 245 24.79 -4.92 10.29
CA ASN A 245 25.49 -5.97 11.04
C ASN A 245 24.66 -7.27 11.09
N ASN A 246 25.29 -8.36 11.55
CA ASN A 246 24.65 -9.67 11.63
C ASN A 246 23.38 -9.72 12.51
N LYS A 247 23.28 -8.88 13.55
CA LYS A 247 22.09 -8.81 14.41
C LYS A 247 20.92 -8.17 13.66
N GLU A 248 21.19 -7.11 12.89
CA GLU A 248 20.18 -6.43 12.08
C GLU A 248 19.69 -7.28 10.92
N LEU A 249 20.60 -7.97 10.21
CA LEU A 249 20.22 -8.93 9.17
C LEU A 249 19.30 -10.03 9.71
N ARG A 250 19.64 -10.62 10.86
CA ARG A 250 18.75 -11.61 11.52
C ARG A 250 17.40 -11.02 11.93
N LEU A 251 17.35 -9.75 12.33
CA LEU A 251 16.10 -9.08 12.64
C LEU A 251 15.24 -8.93 11.38
N LEU A 252 15.83 -8.49 10.27
CA LEU A 252 15.13 -8.36 8.98
C LEU A 252 14.66 -9.72 8.46
N ASP A 253 15.49 -10.75 8.54
CA ASP A 253 15.13 -12.12 8.16
C ASP A 253 13.93 -12.63 8.98
N LYS A 254 13.90 -12.33 10.29
CA LYS A 254 12.77 -12.63 11.17
C LYS A 254 11.51 -11.83 10.82
N ILE A 255 11.64 -10.54 10.52
CA ILE A 255 10.52 -9.71 10.04
C ILE A 255 9.96 -10.30 8.75
N ALA A 256 10.82 -10.68 7.80
CA ALA A 256 10.41 -11.25 6.51
C ALA A 256 9.72 -12.61 6.65
N GLU A 257 10.19 -13.48 7.55
CA GLU A 257 9.47 -14.71 7.92
C GLU A 257 8.04 -14.39 8.36
N TYR A 258 7.89 -13.39 9.21
CA TYR A 258 6.61 -13.04 9.80
C TYR A 258 5.66 -12.38 8.79
N THR A 259 6.13 -11.39 8.02
CA THR A 259 5.32 -10.63 7.05
C THR A 259 5.01 -11.42 5.77
N SER A 260 5.80 -12.45 5.44
CA SER A 260 5.50 -13.35 4.31
C SER A 260 4.30 -14.28 4.60
N LYS A 261 4.05 -14.60 5.88
CA LYS A 261 2.93 -15.44 6.33
C LYS A 261 2.27 -14.80 7.57
N PRO A 262 1.65 -13.61 7.41
CA PRO A 262 1.22 -12.79 8.55
C PRO A 262 0.13 -13.48 9.37
N ASP A 263 -0.76 -14.23 8.73
CA ASP A 263 -1.87 -14.92 9.39
C ASP A 263 -1.38 -16.02 10.36
N ILE A 264 -0.31 -16.72 9.99
CA ILE A 264 0.31 -17.75 10.85
C ILE A 264 1.13 -17.07 11.97
N ASN A 265 1.76 -15.94 11.64
CA ASN A 265 2.68 -15.24 12.52
C ASN A 265 2.04 -14.06 13.24
N PHE A 266 0.71 -13.93 13.25
CA PHE A 266 0.00 -12.74 13.74
C PHE A 266 0.45 -12.34 15.15
N ARG A 267 0.46 -13.30 16.08
CA ARG A 267 0.91 -13.05 17.46
C ARG A 267 2.38 -12.59 17.49
N LYS A 268 3.27 -13.27 16.77
CA LYS A 268 4.70 -12.98 16.73
C LYS A 268 5.00 -11.61 16.10
N LEU A 269 4.24 -11.20 15.08
CA LEU A 269 4.30 -9.85 14.48
C LEU A 269 3.99 -8.79 15.53
N ARG A 270 2.89 -8.97 16.27
CA ARG A 270 2.43 -8.01 17.28
C ARG A 270 3.38 -7.92 18.47
N GLU A 271 3.91 -9.06 18.93
CA GLU A 271 4.92 -9.10 20.00
C GLU A 271 6.21 -8.41 19.56
N LEU A 272 6.71 -8.75 18.36
CA LEU A 272 7.93 -8.13 17.84
C LEU A 272 7.82 -6.61 17.73
N TYR A 273 6.67 -6.10 17.27
CA TYR A 273 6.42 -4.67 17.18
C TYR A 273 6.36 -3.98 18.56
N LYS A 274 5.74 -4.62 19.56
CA LYS A 274 5.59 -4.04 20.90
C LYS A 274 6.89 -4.05 21.71
N ASP A 275 7.67 -5.12 21.57
CA ASP A 275 8.80 -5.38 22.46
C ASP A 275 10.13 -4.84 21.89
N ASN A 276 10.19 -4.54 20.59
CA ASN A 276 11.40 -4.06 19.95
C ASN A 276 11.39 -2.53 19.79
N LYS A 277 12.10 -1.85 20.70
CA LYS A 277 12.26 -0.38 20.69
C LYS A 277 12.98 0.16 19.46
N ASP A 278 13.74 -0.67 18.76
CA ASP A 278 14.43 -0.28 17.52
C ASP A 278 13.46 -0.28 16.32
N LEU A 279 12.26 -0.87 16.46
CA LEU A 279 11.19 -0.90 15.46
C LEU A 279 10.03 0.01 15.87
N THR A 280 10.34 1.24 16.25
CA THR A 280 9.32 2.26 16.49
C THR A 280 9.33 3.25 15.34
N PRO A 281 8.20 3.43 14.61
CA PRO A 281 8.06 4.58 13.74
C PRO A 281 8.25 5.81 14.62
N LYS A 282 9.13 6.73 14.23
CA LYS A 282 9.23 8.04 14.88
C LYS A 282 7.88 8.73 14.65
N GLN A 283 6.96 8.57 15.59
CA GLN A 283 5.66 9.22 15.55
C GLN A 283 5.92 10.72 15.49
N THR A 284 5.79 11.30 14.30
CA THR A 284 5.53 12.73 14.21
C THR A 284 4.04 12.86 14.40
N THR A 285 3.68 13.29 15.61
CA THR A 285 2.39 13.88 15.98
C THR A 285 1.72 14.61 14.82
#